data_AF-A0A450XAE4-F1
#
_entry.id   AF-A0A450XAE4-F1
#
_cell.length_a   1.000
_cell.length_b   1.000
_cell.length_c   1.000
_cell.angle_alpha   90.00
_cell.angle_beta   90.00
_cell.angle_gamma   90.00
#
_symmetry.space_group_name_H-M   'P 1'
#
loop_
_entity.id
_entity.type
_entity.pdbx_description
1 polymer ?
#
loop_
_entity_poly.entity_id
_entity_poly.type
_entity_poly.pdbx_seq_one_letter_code
_entity_poly.pdbx_strand_id
1 'polypeptide(L)'
;MEKNSLQHENTTGGTDHLGRQLLARLQIRLHKMEVEIALACIGGFSVNLLQLMEYSKLPKPERPDFKDLLFWLPYLVWPVLSGVLAFAYIESGISLSPLLALNIGLSAPLIFRAMLEANPMKPNSIDPGDGA
;
A
#
# COMPACT_ATOMS: atom_id res chain seq x y z
N MET A 1 9.54 -56.82 -31.62
CA MET A 1 9.09 -56.42 -30.27
C MET A 1 9.69 -55.05 -29.89
N GLU A 2 9.62 -54.04 -30.76
CA GLU A 2 10.41 -52.80 -30.62
C GLU A 2 9.58 -51.54 -30.97
N LYS A 3 8.29 -51.54 -30.62
CA LYS A 3 7.41 -50.35 -30.79
C LYS A 3 6.80 -49.84 -29.49
N ASN A 4 6.99 -50.54 -28.37
CA ASN A 4 6.38 -50.17 -27.09
C ASN A 4 7.30 -49.36 -26.16
N SER A 5 8.59 -49.21 -26.47
CA SER A 5 9.54 -48.46 -25.63
C SER A 5 9.51 -46.95 -25.88
N LEU A 6 9.09 -46.49 -27.06
CA LEU A 6 9.07 -45.05 -27.41
C LEU A 6 7.76 -44.33 -27.02
N GLN A 7 6.73 -45.06 -26.60
CA GLN A 7 5.44 -44.49 -26.19
C GLN A 7 5.40 -44.14 -24.69
N HIS A 8 6.26 -44.73 -23.86
CA HIS A 8 6.28 -44.45 -22.42
C HIS A 8 7.17 -43.25 -22.02
N GLU A 9 8.07 -42.79 -22.90
CA GLU A 9 8.97 -41.66 -22.61
C GLU A 9 8.36 -40.29 -22.99
N ASN A 10 7.35 -40.27 -23.86
CA ASN A 10 6.75 -39.01 -24.35
C ASN A 10 5.57 -38.52 -23.47
N THR A 11 5.09 -39.31 -22.52
CA THR A 11 3.95 -38.92 -21.67
C THR A 11 4.36 -38.17 -20.42
N THR A 12 5.57 -38.38 -19.91
CA THR A 12 6.14 -37.62 -18.77
C THR A 12 6.55 -36.22 -19.19
N GLY A 13 7.29 -36.09 -20.29
CA GLY A 13 7.73 -34.78 -20.80
C GLY A 13 6.58 -33.77 -20.93
N GLY A 14 5.40 -34.23 -21.35
CA GLY A 14 4.07 -33.58 -21.40
C GLY A 14 3.62 -32.82 -20.15
N THR A 15 3.60 -33.52 -19.02
CA THR A 15 3.05 -33.01 -17.76
C THR A 15 4.01 -32.05 -17.07
N ASP A 16 5.30 -32.22 -17.32
CA ASP A 16 6.39 -31.51 -16.64
C ASP A 16 6.45 -30.05 -17.08
N HIS A 17 6.22 -29.80 -18.38
CA HIS A 17 6.21 -28.43 -18.91
C HIS A 17 4.94 -27.67 -18.54
N LEU A 18 3.79 -28.35 -18.49
CA LEU A 18 2.53 -27.73 -18.04
C LEU A 18 2.63 -27.33 -16.56
N GLY A 19 3.15 -28.21 -15.71
CA GLY A 19 3.40 -27.91 -14.30
C GLY A 19 4.35 -26.73 -14.12
N ARG A 20 5.49 -26.72 -14.83
CA ARG A 20 6.45 -25.61 -14.78
C ARG A 20 5.86 -24.28 -15.31
N GLN A 21 5.04 -24.31 -16.35
CA GLN A 21 4.38 -23.11 -16.86
C GLN A 21 3.33 -22.56 -15.90
N LEU A 22 2.55 -23.42 -15.25
CA LEU A 22 1.59 -23.02 -14.21
C LEU A 22 2.30 -22.39 -13.01
N LEU A 23 3.39 -23.01 -12.55
CA LEU A 23 4.21 -22.49 -11.46
C LEU A 23 4.83 -21.13 -11.81
N ALA A 24 5.38 -20.98 -13.02
CA ALA A 24 5.93 -19.71 -13.48
C ALA A 24 4.85 -18.60 -13.54
N ARG A 25 3.64 -18.92 -14.01
CA ARG A 25 2.52 -17.96 -14.06
C ARG A 25 2.05 -17.56 -12.67
N LEU A 26 1.95 -18.50 -11.73
CA LEU A 26 1.61 -18.22 -10.33
C LEU A 26 2.66 -17.34 -9.67
N GLN A 27 3.94 -17.61 -9.90
CA GLN A 27 5.05 -16.83 -9.36
C GLN A 27 5.05 -15.38 -9.89
N ILE A 28 4.83 -15.19 -11.20
CA ILE A 28 4.71 -13.85 -11.80
C ILE A 28 3.52 -13.10 -11.23
N ARG A 29 2.37 -13.77 -11.03
CA ARG A 29 1.18 -13.17 -10.41
C ARG A 29 1.44 -12.75 -8.97
N LEU A 30 2.07 -13.60 -8.16
CA LEU A 30 2.44 -13.26 -6.78
C LEU A 30 3.34 -12.03 -6.74
N HIS A 31 4.40 -12.02 -7.56
CA HIS A 31 5.36 -10.93 -7.57
C HIS A 31 4.73 -9.60 -8.03
N LYS A 32 3.78 -9.66 -8.97
CA LYS A 32 3.07 -8.47 -9.45
C LYS A 32 2.26 -7.80 -8.32
N MET A 33 1.58 -8.60 -7.49
CA MET A 33 0.79 -8.09 -6.37
C MET A 33 1.66 -7.43 -5.30
N GLU A 34 2.83 -8.03 -5.00
CA GLU A 34 3.79 -7.46 -4.05
C GLU A 34 4.29 -6.07 -4.50
N VAL A 35 4.59 -5.93 -5.80
CA VAL A 35 5.05 -4.65 -6.38
C VAL A 35 3.95 -3.59 -6.32
N GLU A 36 2.71 -3.95 -6.64
CA GLU A 36 1.56 -3.05 -6.57
C GLU A 36 1.33 -2.56 -5.14
N ILE A 37 1.35 -3.47 -4.16
CA ILE A 37 1.18 -3.13 -2.74
C ILE A 37 2.34 -2.24 -2.27
N ALA A 38 3.58 -2.56 -2.63
CA ALA A 38 4.74 -1.76 -2.28
C ALA A 38 4.65 -0.33 -2.85
N LEU A 39 4.22 -0.19 -4.12
CA LEU A 39 4.01 1.11 -4.74
C LEU A 39 2.90 1.92 -4.04
N ALA A 40 1.83 1.27 -3.61
CA ALA A 40 0.80 1.92 -2.82
C ALA A 40 1.33 2.40 -1.45
N CYS A 41 2.13 1.58 -0.76
CA CYS A 41 2.80 1.98 0.48
C CYS A 41 3.71 3.19 0.27
N ILE A 42 4.49 3.21 -0.82
CA ILE A 42 5.36 4.34 -1.20
C ILE A 42 4.53 5.60 -1.48
N GLY A 43 3.41 5.47 -2.18
CA GLY A 43 2.47 6.57 -2.41
C GLY A 43 1.94 7.17 -1.09
N GLY A 44 1.55 6.31 -0.15
CA GLY A 44 1.11 6.74 1.19
C GLY A 44 2.21 7.39 2.02
N PHE A 45 3.42 6.85 1.95
CA PHE A 45 4.60 7.42 2.63
C PHE A 45 4.98 8.79 2.07
N SER A 46 4.79 9.00 0.77
CA SER A 46 5.09 10.27 0.10
C SER A 46 4.29 11.44 0.69
N VAL A 47 3.06 11.20 1.16
CA VAL A 47 2.25 12.22 1.84
C VAL A 47 2.90 12.67 3.15
N ASN A 48 3.48 11.75 3.92
CA ASN A 48 4.19 12.07 5.15
C ASN A 48 5.51 12.80 4.88
N LEU A 49 6.23 12.44 3.81
CA LEU A 49 7.42 13.16 3.35
C LEU A 49 7.12 14.63 3.05
N LEU A 50 5.97 14.91 2.41
CA LEU A 50 5.53 16.28 2.15
C LEU A 50 5.27 17.05 3.44
N GLN A 51 4.60 16.43 4.42
CA GLN A 51 4.38 17.05 5.74
C GLN A 51 5.71 17.32 6.46
N LEU A 52 6.66 16.39 6.40
CA LEU A 52 7.98 16.58 6.99
C LEU A 52 8.74 17.75 6.35
N MET A 53 8.58 17.91 5.03
CA MET A 53 9.16 19.04 4.30
C MET A 53 8.55 20.37 4.73
N GLU A 54 7.25 20.41 5.05
CA GLU A 54 6.61 21.59 5.62
C GLU A 54 7.13 21.91 7.02
N TYR A 55 7.28 20.91 7.89
CA TYR A 55 7.86 21.10 9.23
C TYR A 55 9.31 21.60 9.20
N SER A 56 10.08 21.22 8.17
CA SER A 56 11.45 21.71 7.99
C SER A 56 11.51 23.24 7.77
N LYS A 57 10.45 23.82 7.20
CA LYS A 57 10.34 25.27 6.94
C LYS A 57 9.94 26.07 8.18
N LEU A 58 9.44 25.42 9.24
CA LEU A 58 9.04 26.10 10.48
C LEU A 58 10.25 26.58 11.29
N PRO A 59 10.11 27.71 12.03
CA PRO A 59 11.14 28.19 12.95
C PRO A 59 11.35 27.17 14.09
N LYS A 60 12.59 27.07 14.59
CA LYS A 60 13.02 26.05 15.58
C LYS A 60 12.07 25.84 16.79
N PRO A 61 11.47 26.87 17.41
CA PRO A 61 10.57 26.67 18.55
C PRO A 61 9.20 26.08 18.19
N GLU A 62 8.77 26.14 16.92
CA GLU A 62 7.48 25.60 16.44
C GLU A 62 7.62 24.21 15.81
N ARG A 63 8.84 23.66 15.78
CA ARG A 63 9.08 22.34 15.20
C ARG A 63 8.55 21.24 16.13
N PRO A 64 7.90 20.20 15.58
CA PRO A 64 7.48 19.04 16.35
C PRO A 64 8.67 18.39 17.08
N ASP A 65 8.43 17.84 18.27
CA ASP A 65 9.46 17.08 18.97
C ASP A 65 9.68 15.73 18.27
N PHE A 66 10.81 15.60 17.57
CA PHE A 66 11.19 14.37 16.87
C PHE A 66 11.42 13.18 17.82
N LYS A 67 11.47 13.41 19.14
CA LYS A 67 11.58 12.34 20.14
C LYS A 67 10.23 11.73 20.52
N ASP A 68 9.12 12.35 20.13
CA ASP A 68 7.79 11.84 20.44
C ASP A 68 7.47 10.62 19.56
N LEU A 69 7.17 9.48 20.19
CA LEU A 69 6.75 8.26 19.48
C LEU A 69 5.43 8.47 18.74
N LEU A 70 4.53 9.33 19.25
CA LEU A 70 3.29 9.66 18.58
C LEU A 70 3.54 10.42 17.28
N PHE A 71 4.63 11.18 17.17
CA PHE A 71 5.01 11.84 15.92
C PHE A 71 5.38 10.83 14.82
N TRP A 72 5.97 9.70 15.19
CA TRP A 72 6.36 8.66 14.24
C TRP A 72 5.21 7.72 13.85
N LEU A 73 4.16 7.65 14.67
CA LEU A 73 3.02 6.76 14.43
C LEU A 73 2.37 6.95 13.05
N PRO A 74 2.06 8.19 12.58
CA PRO A 74 1.53 8.42 11.24
C PRO A 74 2.46 7.95 10.12
N TYR A 75 3.78 8.04 10.32
CA TYR A 75 4.77 7.61 9.32
C TYR A 75 4.76 6.11 9.08
N LEU A 76 4.31 5.33 10.05
CA LEU A 76 4.13 3.88 9.92
C LEU A 76 2.70 3.51 9.54
N VAL A 77 1.71 4.15 10.14
CA VAL A 77 0.28 3.81 9.95
C VAL A 77 -0.19 4.17 8.54
N TRP A 78 0.16 5.34 8.01
CA TRP A 78 -0.33 5.75 6.69
C TRP A 78 0.15 4.85 5.53
N PRO A 79 1.44 4.49 5.42
CA PRO A 79 1.89 3.55 4.38
C PRO A 79 1.20 2.19 4.50
N VAL A 80 1.02 1.68 5.72
CA VAL A 80 0.34 0.41 5.97
C VAL A 80 -1.12 0.50 5.52
N LEU A 81 -1.84 1.56 5.87
CA LEU A 81 -3.23 1.77 5.42
C LEU A 81 -3.33 1.87 3.89
N SER A 82 -2.39 2.56 3.24
CA SER A 82 -2.34 2.63 1.77
C SER A 82 -2.11 1.25 1.13
N GLY A 83 -1.23 0.42 1.71
CA GLY A 83 -1.00 -0.96 1.26
C GLY A 83 -2.22 -1.86 1.47
N VAL A 84 -2.88 -1.75 2.62
CA VAL A 84 -4.14 -2.48 2.91
C VAL A 84 -5.23 -2.11 1.91
N LEU A 85 -5.33 -0.83 1.53
CA LEU A 85 -6.29 -0.42 0.51
C LEU A 85 -5.98 -1.05 -0.84
N ALA A 86 -4.72 -1.01 -1.29
CA ALA A 86 -4.33 -1.68 -2.54
C ALA A 86 -4.59 -3.20 -2.51
N PHE A 87 -4.34 -3.85 -1.37
CA PHE A 87 -4.69 -5.26 -1.16
C PHE A 87 -6.20 -5.51 -1.32
N ALA A 88 -7.06 -4.66 -0.73
CA ALA A 88 -8.50 -4.77 -0.90
C ALA A 88 -8.96 -4.62 -2.35
N TYR A 89 -8.32 -3.74 -3.14
CA TYR A 89 -8.57 -3.62 -4.57
C TYR A 89 -8.20 -4.89 -5.34
N ILE A 90 -7.05 -5.50 -5.03
CA ILE A 90 -6.59 -6.74 -5.67
C ILE A 90 -7.53 -7.90 -5.33
N GLU A 91 -7.92 -8.07 -4.06
CA GLU A 91 -8.89 -9.08 -3.61
C GLU A 91 -10.28 -8.89 -4.26
N SER A 92 -10.64 -7.65 -4.58
CA SER A 92 -11.87 -7.34 -5.33
C SER A 92 -11.80 -7.72 -6.82
N GLY A 93 -10.69 -8.32 -7.27
CA GLY A 93 -10.48 -8.73 -8.66
C GLY A 93 -10.03 -7.59 -9.58
N ILE A 94 -9.69 -6.41 -9.04
CA ILE A 94 -9.23 -5.27 -9.83
C ILE A 94 -7.74 -5.44 -10.10
N SER A 95 -7.37 -5.57 -11.39
CA SER A 95 -5.96 -5.56 -11.78
C SER A 95 -5.41 -4.15 -11.70
N LEU A 96 -4.58 -3.89 -10.70
CA LEU A 96 -3.89 -2.62 -10.57
C LEU A 96 -2.77 -2.50 -11.61
N SER A 97 -2.63 -1.32 -12.21
CA SER A 97 -1.39 -0.95 -12.88
C SER A 97 -0.44 -0.34 -11.83
N PRO A 98 0.89 -0.41 -12.02
CA PRO A 98 1.85 0.22 -11.11
C PRO A 98 1.55 1.69 -10.83
N LEU A 99 1.16 2.43 -11.86
CA LEU A 99 0.77 3.84 -11.76
C LEU A 99 -0.53 4.02 -10.96
N LEU A 100 -1.52 3.15 -11.18
CA LEU A 100 -2.78 3.20 -10.43
C LEU A 100 -2.56 2.87 -8.94
N ALA A 101 -1.74 1.86 -8.64
CA ALA A 101 -1.38 1.50 -7.27
C ALA A 101 -0.73 2.68 -6.52
N LEU A 102 0.19 3.41 -7.18
CA LEU A 102 0.80 4.62 -6.61
C LEU A 102 -0.24 5.72 -6.34
N ASN A 103 -1.15 5.98 -7.28
CA ASN A 103 -2.20 7.00 -7.12
C ASN A 103 -3.19 6.65 -6.00
N ILE A 104 -3.58 5.38 -5.89
CA ILE A 104 -4.40 4.88 -4.78
C ILE A 104 -3.66 5.12 -3.46
N GLY A 105 -2.37 4.74 -3.41
CA GLY A 105 -1.54 4.94 -2.23
C GLY A 105 -1.44 6.39 -1.78
N LEU A 106 -1.29 7.32 -2.73
CA LEU A 106 -1.18 8.75 -2.48
C LEU A 106 -2.49 9.39 -2.02
N SER A 107 -3.62 8.92 -2.56
CA SER A 107 -4.95 9.44 -2.21
C SER A 107 -5.51 8.85 -0.92
N ALA A 108 -5.14 7.62 -0.53
CA ALA A 108 -5.70 6.96 0.64
C ALA A 108 -5.58 7.78 1.95
N PRO A 109 -4.40 8.31 2.34
CA PRO A 109 -4.27 9.10 3.57
C PRO A 109 -5.12 10.37 3.53
N LEU A 110 -5.22 11.01 2.36
CA LEU A 110 -6.02 12.22 2.17
C LEU A 110 -7.51 11.93 2.32
N ILE A 111 -7.99 10.83 1.76
CA ILE A 111 -9.38 10.37 1.91
C ILE A 111 -9.69 10.10 3.38
N PHE A 112 -8.84 9.35 4.08
CA PHE A 112 -9.03 9.07 5.50
C PHE A 112 -9.05 10.35 6.34
N ARG A 113 -8.17 11.32 6.06
CA ARG A 113 -8.20 12.64 6.72
C ARG A 113 -9.51 13.39 6.45
N ALA A 114 -9.95 13.42 5.19
CA ALA A 114 -11.22 14.06 4.83
C ALA A 114 -12.41 13.41 5.54
N MET A 115 -12.41 12.08 5.71
CA MET A 115 -13.44 11.37 6.47
C MET A 115 -13.40 11.71 7.96
N LEU A 116 -12.21 11.85 8.55
CA LEU A 116 -12.07 12.30 9.94
C LEU A 116 -12.56 13.74 10.14
N GLU A 117 -12.27 14.64 9.19
CA GLU A 117 -12.71 16.03 9.24
C GLU A 117 -14.22 16.18 9.04
N ALA A 118 -14.83 15.30 8.24
CA ALA A 118 -16.27 15.23 8.03
C ALA A 118 -17.03 14.65 9.24
N ASN A 119 -16.34 14.04 10.21
CA ASN A 119 -16.98 13.48 11.40
C ASN A 119 -17.47 14.62 12.34
N PRO A 120 -18.77 14.70 12.67
CA PRO A 120 -19.33 15.78 13.48
C PRO A 120 -18.91 15.75 14.97
N MET A 121 -18.22 14.69 15.43
CA MET A 121 -17.69 14.61 16.80
C MET A 121 -16.43 15.47 17.00
N LYS A 122 -16.47 16.75 16.64
CA LYS A 122 -15.46 17.71 17.11
C LYS A 122 -15.77 18.02 18.58
N PRO A 123 -14.83 17.88 19.52
CA PRO A 123 -15.00 18.43 20.86
C PRO A 123 -15.30 19.92 20.71
N ASN A 124 -16.41 20.39 21.27
CA ASN A 124 -16.69 21.83 21.32
C ASN A 124 -15.50 22.49 22.00
N SER A 125 -14.80 23.38 21.29
CA SER A 125 -13.87 24.30 21.93
C SER A 125 -14.71 25.09 22.94
N ILE A 126 -14.41 24.93 24.24
CA ILE A 126 -14.94 25.82 25.26
C ILE A 126 -14.39 27.21 24.91
N ASP A 127 -15.21 28.05 24.31
CA ASP A 127 -14.94 29.48 24.14
C ASP A 127 -14.88 30.09 25.55
N PRO A 128 -13.72 30.59 26.02
CA PRO A 128 -13.63 31.16 27.37
C PRO A 128 -14.48 32.42 27.54
N GLY A 129 -15.03 32.98 26.45
CA GLY A 129 -15.70 34.28 26.47
C GLY A 129 -14.68 35.41 26.60
N ASP A 130 -14.98 36.52 25.94
CA ASP A 130 -14.19 37.75 25.91
C ASP A 130 -14.19 38.42 27.31
N GLY A 131 -13.42 37.88 28.24
CA GLY A 131 -13.44 38.32 29.64
C GLY A 131 -12.37 37.75 30.59
N ALA A 132 -11.23 37.27 30.08
CA ALA A 132 -10.07 36.86 30.90
C ALA A 132 -8.85 37.74 30.62
#